data_AF-A0AAN6V626-F1
#
_entry.id   AF-A0AAN6V626-F1
#
_cell.length_a   1.000
_cell.length_b   1.000
_cell.length_c   1.000
_cell.angle_alpha   90.00
_cell.angle_beta   90.00
_cell.angle_gamma   90.00
#
_symmetry.space_group_name_H-M   'P 1'
#
loop_
_entity.id
_entity.type
_entity.pdbx_description
1 polymer ?
#
loop_
_entity_poly.entity_id
_entity_poly.type
_entity_poly.pdbx_seq_one_letter_code
_entity_poly.pdbx_strand_id
1 'polypeptide(L)'
;MDDSESPSAGYEARLERTVQELNSRKAQLEDALHQLRASVAALGPGLSAKDSLEIMTKAYRDVAEAEPLLPPPGSPLPALLAIRRAQQATTESNEYSDLQVATKEQLERRIETEQASLRDQQALQTALEARIQSLRDGLESRVEKPESQLVKERIAELKKQNDHWATQTSSLMKQLDWFIGEHLGPMLAAEELGGPVVGGLMDLDPDDLSAGFSTHGKLKTAKSEPDQDKRQQRIDDIWGPRDEDGQPIRREETQRDEAAAAGADMRELTEQLMNKLIEADGETSAAYVEIPRESAAARFLVRSKVAIFHPRDARKLRLVDFGRDLED
;
A
#
# COMPACT_ATOMS: atom_id res chain seq x y z
N MET A 1 38.25 40.49 50.96
CA MET A 1 37.25 40.05 49.96
C MET A 1 36.98 38.61 50.33
N ASP A 2 36.02 38.49 51.24
CA ASP A 2 35.78 37.36 52.13
C ASP A 2 34.66 36.46 51.60
N ASP A 3 34.78 35.18 51.95
CA ASP A 3 33.70 34.27 52.33
C ASP A 3 32.64 33.87 51.29
N SER A 4 33.03 33.12 50.26
CA SER A 4 32.09 32.27 49.51
C SER A 4 32.34 30.76 49.64
N GLU A 5 33.43 30.34 50.29
CA GLU A 5 33.68 28.95 50.65
C GLU A 5 33.27 28.70 52.12
N SER A 6 32.05 28.19 52.38
CA SER A 6 31.72 27.43 53.62
C SER A 6 30.24 27.07 53.92
N PRO A 7 29.18 27.43 53.15
CA PRO A 7 27.82 27.01 53.54
C PRO A 7 27.53 25.53 53.18
N SER A 8 28.12 24.99 52.11
CA SER A 8 27.95 23.59 51.69
C SER A 8 28.72 22.62 52.60
N ALA A 9 29.99 22.92 52.90
CA ALA A 9 30.83 22.10 53.77
C ALA A 9 30.26 21.99 55.20
N GLY A 10 29.73 23.10 55.74
CA GLY A 10 29.05 23.11 57.04
C GLY A 10 27.72 22.34 57.04
N TYR A 11 27.05 22.25 55.89
CA TYR A 11 25.81 21.49 55.72
C TYR A 11 26.09 19.98 55.60
N GLU A 12 27.11 19.58 54.82
CA GLU A 12 27.55 18.19 54.67
C GLU A 12 28.00 17.59 55.99
N ALA A 13 28.81 18.31 56.78
CA ALA A 13 29.23 17.85 58.11
C ALA A 13 28.03 17.63 59.07
N ARG A 14 27.00 18.48 58.98
CA ARG A 14 25.75 18.29 59.77
C ARG A 14 24.97 17.08 59.28
N LEU A 15 24.92 16.85 57.97
CA LEU A 15 24.27 15.69 57.38
C LEU A 15 24.94 14.39 57.85
N GLU A 16 26.26 14.29 57.71
CA GLU A 16 27.05 13.13 58.14
C GLU A 16 26.84 12.83 59.63
N ARG A 17 26.86 13.87 60.47
CA ARG A 17 26.57 13.73 61.90
C ARG A 17 25.18 13.16 62.15
N THR A 18 24.15 13.68 61.48
CA THR A 18 22.79 13.15 61.64
C THR A 18 22.64 11.72 61.13
N VAL A 19 23.36 11.33 60.08
CA VAL A 19 23.38 9.95 59.57
C VAL A 19 24.03 9.01 60.58
N GLN A 20 25.16 9.39 61.18
CA GLN A 20 25.83 8.61 62.22
C GLN A 20 24.96 8.47 63.48
N GLU A 21 24.32 9.56 63.92
CA GLU A 21 23.39 9.55 65.06
C GLU A 21 22.17 8.65 64.79
N LEU A 22 21.58 8.68 63.59
CA LEU A 22 20.48 7.78 63.23
C LEU A 22 20.91 6.31 63.16
N ASN A 23 22.08 6.02 62.58
CA ASN A 23 22.59 4.66 62.48
C ASN A 23 22.92 4.06 63.86
N SER A 24 23.54 4.84 64.74
CA SER A 24 23.81 4.40 66.11
C SER A 24 22.52 4.14 66.88
N ARG A 25 21.51 5.00 66.72
CA ARG A 25 20.20 4.81 67.37
C ARG A 25 19.42 3.64 66.80
N LYS A 26 19.51 3.40 65.48
CA LYS A 26 18.95 2.20 64.85
C LYS A 26 19.59 0.93 65.43
N ALA A 27 20.92 0.89 65.54
CA ALA A 27 21.62 -0.25 66.11
C ALA A 27 21.20 -0.51 67.58
N GLN A 28 21.07 0.55 68.40
CA GLN A 28 20.58 0.42 69.78
C GLN A 28 19.16 -0.18 69.85
N LEU A 29 18.26 0.24 68.97
CA LEU A 29 16.90 -0.29 68.92
C LEU A 29 16.86 -1.74 68.40
N GLU A 30 17.70 -2.07 67.42
CA GLU A 30 17.84 -3.45 66.92
C GLU A 30 18.41 -4.38 68.00
N ASP A 31 19.41 -3.94 68.76
CA ASP A 31 19.99 -4.67 69.89
C ASP A 31 18.95 -4.88 71.01
N ALA A 32 18.17 -3.84 71.34
CA ALA A 32 17.08 -3.94 72.31
C ALA A 32 15.98 -4.92 71.85
N LEU A 33 15.64 -4.91 70.56
CA LEU A 33 14.71 -5.90 69.97
C LEU A 33 15.28 -7.31 70.02
N HIS A 34 16.57 -7.49 69.76
CA HIS A 34 17.24 -8.78 69.86
C HIS A 34 17.24 -9.32 71.30
N GLN A 35 17.50 -8.46 72.28
CA GLN A 35 17.40 -8.82 73.70
C GLN A 35 15.97 -9.21 74.10
N LEU A 36 14.96 -8.44 73.66
CA LEU A 36 13.55 -8.76 73.92
C LEU A 36 13.14 -10.09 73.28
N ARG A 37 13.58 -10.35 72.04
CA ARG A 37 13.29 -11.61 71.35
C ARG A 37 13.96 -12.79 72.04
N ALA A 38 15.20 -12.63 72.49
CA ALA A 38 15.90 -13.66 73.25
C ALA A 38 15.22 -13.94 74.61
N SER A 39 14.72 -12.91 75.30
CA SER A 39 13.98 -13.09 76.56
C SER A 39 12.60 -13.71 76.36
N VAL A 40 11.90 -13.37 75.26
CA VAL A 40 10.57 -13.91 74.95
C VAL A 40 10.64 -15.34 74.41
N ALA A 41 11.69 -15.69 73.65
CA ALA A 41 11.92 -17.07 73.19
C ALA A 41 12.10 -18.07 74.35
N ALA A 42 12.52 -17.59 75.52
CA ALA A 42 12.64 -18.40 76.74
C ALA A 42 11.31 -18.69 77.46
N LEU A 43 10.19 -18.02 77.08
CA LEU A 43 8.90 -18.07 77.79
C LEU A 43 7.87 -19.07 77.20
N GLY A 44 8.17 -19.76 76.09
CA GLY A 44 7.32 -20.82 75.51
C GLY A 44 6.00 -20.34 74.85
N PRO A 45 5.33 -21.13 73.99
CA PRO A 45 4.16 -20.67 73.24
C PRO A 45 2.83 -21.04 73.93
N GLY A 46 1.89 -20.09 73.95
CA GLY A 46 0.51 -20.37 74.36
C GLY A 46 -0.37 -19.13 74.53
N LEU A 47 -0.62 -18.38 73.46
CA LEU A 47 -1.61 -17.28 73.46
C LEU A 47 -2.75 -17.62 72.50
N SER A 48 -3.99 -17.48 72.98
CA SER A 48 -5.19 -17.59 72.15
C SER A 48 -5.26 -16.44 71.15
N ALA A 49 -5.88 -16.67 69.98
CA ALA A 49 -6.00 -15.64 68.94
C ALA A 49 -6.68 -14.36 69.44
N LYS A 50 -7.66 -14.47 70.34
CA LYS A 50 -8.34 -13.32 70.95
C LYS A 50 -7.40 -12.52 71.85
N ASP A 51 -6.64 -13.19 72.70
CA ASP A 51 -5.68 -12.55 73.61
C ASP A 51 -4.57 -11.84 72.82
N SER A 52 -4.13 -12.41 71.69
CA SER A 52 -3.14 -11.79 70.81
C SER A 52 -3.64 -10.49 70.17
N LEU A 53 -4.93 -10.42 69.80
CA LEU A 53 -5.55 -9.21 69.25
C LEU A 53 -5.70 -8.13 70.32
N GLU A 54 -6.08 -8.49 71.55
CA GLU A 54 -6.18 -7.55 72.67
C GLU A 54 -4.81 -6.98 73.06
N ILE A 55 -3.75 -7.81 73.04
CA ILE A 55 -2.38 -7.35 73.29
C ILE A 55 -1.91 -6.43 72.17
N MET A 56 -2.12 -6.80 70.89
CA MET A 56 -1.75 -5.95 69.75
C MET A 56 -2.50 -4.62 69.77
N THR A 57 -3.81 -4.61 70.04
CA THR A 57 -4.59 -3.36 70.08
C THR A 57 -4.17 -2.44 71.22
N LYS A 58 -3.81 -2.98 72.39
CA LYS A 58 -3.21 -2.19 73.48
C LYS A 58 -1.85 -1.62 73.05
N ALA A 59 -0.96 -2.46 72.52
CA ALA A 59 0.35 -2.02 72.06
C ALA A 59 0.26 -0.93 70.97
N TYR A 60 -0.66 -1.02 70.02
CA TYR A 60 -0.86 0.02 69.01
C TYR A 60 -1.39 1.33 69.60
N ARG A 61 -2.25 1.29 70.64
CA ARG A 61 -2.67 2.50 71.36
C ARG A 61 -1.51 3.10 72.15
N ASP A 62 -0.75 2.28 72.86
CA ASP A 62 0.41 2.74 73.63
C ASP A 62 1.46 3.39 72.72
N VAL A 63 1.67 2.86 71.52
CA VAL A 63 2.57 3.45 70.51
C VAL A 63 2.01 4.73 69.91
N ALA A 64 0.69 4.84 69.73
CA ALA A 64 0.05 6.05 69.22
C ALA A 64 0.03 7.19 70.25
N GLU A 65 -0.02 6.86 71.55
CA GLU A 65 0.05 7.81 72.66
C GLU A 65 1.50 8.20 73.03
N ALA A 66 2.48 7.37 72.66
CA ALA A 66 3.89 7.67 72.86
C ALA A 66 4.35 8.85 72.00
N GLU A 67 5.26 9.66 72.55
CA GLU A 67 5.82 10.82 71.85
C GLU A 67 6.62 10.37 70.62
N PRO A 68 6.36 10.94 69.43
CA PRO A 68 7.07 10.57 68.22
C PRO A 68 8.55 10.92 68.32
N LEU A 69 9.40 10.06 67.77
CA LEU A 69 10.83 10.30 67.66
C LEU A 69 11.09 11.45 66.69
N LEU A 70 11.28 12.65 67.22
CA LEU A 70 11.64 13.84 66.46
C LEU A 70 13.17 13.95 66.31
N PRO A 71 13.67 14.42 65.15
CA PRO A 71 15.08 14.69 64.98
C PRO A 71 15.53 15.83 65.91
N PRO A 72 16.80 15.83 66.35
CA PRO A 72 17.34 16.87 67.23
C PRO A 72 17.31 18.27 66.57
N PRO A 73 17.22 19.35 67.37
CA PRO A 73 17.18 20.72 66.85
C PRO A 73 18.48 21.03 66.08
N GLY A 74 18.35 21.56 64.87
CA GLY A 74 19.47 21.82 63.96
C GLY A 74 19.75 20.70 62.94
N SER A 75 18.98 19.61 62.97
CA SER A 75 19.02 18.56 61.94
C SER A 75 18.54 19.08 60.57
N PRO A 76 19.26 18.80 59.46
CA PRO A 76 18.82 19.14 58.12
C PRO A 76 17.71 18.22 57.57
N LEU A 77 17.31 17.17 58.29
CA LEU A 77 16.36 16.16 57.81
C LEU A 77 14.97 16.68 57.46
N PRO A 78 14.31 17.56 58.25
CA PRO A 78 12.99 18.09 57.88
C PRO A 78 13.04 18.89 56.57
N ALA A 79 14.12 19.66 56.36
CA ALA A 79 14.32 20.42 55.13
C ALA A 79 14.54 19.50 53.92
N LEU A 80 15.38 18.46 54.06
CA LEU A 80 15.58 17.46 53.00
C LEU A 80 14.32 16.69 52.67
N LEU A 81 13.53 16.32 53.68
CA LEU A 81 12.26 15.62 53.49
C LEU A 81 11.24 16.52 52.80
N ALA A 82 11.18 17.80 53.16
CA ALA A 82 10.34 18.79 52.48
C ALA A 82 10.77 18.95 51.01
N ILE A 83 12.07 19.07 50.72
CA ILE A 83 12.59 19.15 49.35
C ILE A 83 12.26 17.89 48.55
N ARG A 84 12.49 16.70 49.13
CA ARG A 84 12.17 15.42 48.47
C ARG A 84 10.68 15.29 48.20
N ARG A 85 9.83 15.64 49.17
CA ARG A 85 8.36 15.64 49.03
C ARG A 85 7.93 16.62 47.94
N ALA A 86 8.50 17.82 47.92
CA ALA A 86 8.20 18.81 46.88
C ALA A 86 8.62 18.29 45.51
N GLN A 87 9.83 17.75 45.36
CA GLN A 87 10.30 17.16 44.11
C GLN A 87 9.38 16.02 43.66
N GLN A 88 9.03 15.10 44.55
CA GLN A 88 8.12 14.00 44.25
C GLN A 88 6.73 14.50 43.83
N ALA A 89 6.16 15.49 44.53
CA ALA A 89 4.89 16.09 44.15
C ALA A 89 4.98 16.80 42.78
N THR A 90 6.12 17.41 42.47
CA THR A 90 6.35 18.07 41.18
C THR A 90 6.43 17.05 40.05
N THR A 91 7.15 15.93 40.26
CA THR A 91 7.23 14.86 39.26
C THR A 91 5.88 14.19 39.04
N GLU A 92 5.16 13.85 40.12
CA GLU A 92 3.83 13.25 40.04
C GLU A 92 2.82 14.20 39.35
N SER A 93 2.89 15.50 39.63
CA SER A 93 2.05 16.51 38.96
C SER A 93 2.37 16.63 37.47
N ASN A 94 3.65 16.57 37.08
CA ASN A 94 4.05 16.62 35.68
C ASN A 94 3.57 15.37 34.93
N GLU A 95 3.79 14.18 35.50
CA GLU A 95 3.30 12.93 34.93
C GLU A 95 1.78 12.93 34.77
N TYR A 96 1.05 13.44 35.76
CA TYR A 96 -0.40 13.59 35.66
C TYR A 96 -0.80 14.59 34.58
N SER A 97 -0.09 15.71 34.46
CA SER A 97 -0.33 16.70 33.40
C SER A 97 -0.12 16.10 32.01
N ASP A 98 0.95 15.33 31.82
CA ASP A 98 1.24 14.66 30.54
C ASP A 98 0.14 13.66 30.17
N LEU A 99 -0.33 12.88 31.14
CA LEU A 99 -1.48 11.98 30.95
C LEU A 99 -2.75 12.75 30.56
N GLN A 100 -3.03 13.89 31.20
CA GLN A 100 -4.20 14.71 30.87
C GLN A 100 -4.10 15.35 29.48
N VAL A 101 -2.90 15.73 29.04
CA VAL A 101 -2.68 16.21 27.66
C VAL A 101 -2.98 15.11 26.66
N ALA A 102 -2.45 13.90 26.89
CA ALA A 102 -2.70 12.76 26.00
C ALA A 102 -4.19 12.38 25.92
N THR A 103 -4.91 12.36 27.05
CA THR A 103 -6.35 12.07 27.05
C THR A 103 -7.14 13.17 26.36
N LYS A 104 -6.78 14.43 26.55
CA LYS A 104 -7.40 15.56 25.87
C LYS A 104 -7.22 15.47 24.35
N GLU A 105 -6.01 15.21 23.86
CA GLU A 105 -5.75 15.03 22.43
C GLU A 105 -6.57 13.87 21.85
N GLN A 106 -6.68 12.75 22.58
CA GLN A 106 -7.50 11.63 22.16
C GLN A 106 -8.98 12.00 22.05
N LEU A 107 -9.50 12.78 23.02
CA LEU A 107 -10.88 13.25 23.00
C LEU A 107 -11.13 14.24 21.86
N GLU A 108 -10.20 15.16 21.60
CA GLU A 108 -10.30 16.10 20.48
C GLU A 108 -10.34 15.37 19.13
N ARG A 109 -9.44 14.40 18.91
CA ARG A 109 -9.47 13.54 17.70
C ARG A 109 -10.80 12.80 17.58
N ARG A 110 -11.33 12.26 18.68
CA ARG A 110 -12.62 11.59 18.66
C ARG A 110 -13.75 12.55 18.27
N ILE A 111 -13.78 13.76 18.83
CA ILE A 111 -14.76 14.78 18.48
C ILE A 111 -14.67 15.12 16.98
N GLU A 112 -13.48 15.29 16.43
CA GLU A 112 -13.29 15.55 15.00
C GLU A 112 -13.85 14.42 14.12
N THR A 113 -13.59 13.16 14.49
CA THR A 113 -14.12 12.00 13.74
C THR A 113 -15.65 11.90 13.81
N GLU A 114 -16.24 12.18 14.98
CA GLU A 114 -17.70 12.17 15.15
C GLU A 114 -18.34 13.34 14.38
N GLN A 115 -17.69 14.51 14.36
CA GLN A 115 -18.16 15.65 13.56
C GLN A 115 -18.09 15.37 12.05
N ALA A 116 -17.04 14.72 11.56
CA ALA A 116 -16.96 14.30 10.17
C ALA A 116 -18.09 13.30 9.84
N SER A 117 -18.27 12.29 10.70
CA SER A 117 -19.34 11.30 10.54
C SER A 117 -20.74 11.93 10.54
N LEU A 118 -20.97 12.96 11.36
CA LEU A 118 -22.23 13.70 11.37
C LEU A 118 -22.47 14.46 10.06
N ARG A 119 -21.43 15.11 9.50
CA ARG A 119 -21.54 15.80 8.21
C ARG A 119 -21.87 14.84 7.08
N ASP A 120 -21.24 13.67 7.08
CA ASP A 120 -21.51 12.61 6.09
C ASP A 120 -22.95 12.10 6.21
N GLN A 121 -23.44 11.87 7.43
CA GLN A 121 -24.84 11.48 7.66
C GLN A 121 -25.82 12.55 7.18
N GLN A 122 -25.53 13.84 7.40
CA GLN A 122 -26.36 14.94 6.90
C GLN A 122 -26.35 15.02 5.37
N ALA A 123 -25.19 14.81 4.74
CA ALA A 123 -25.09 14.74 3.28
C ALA A 123 -25.87 13.55 2.71
N LEU A 124 -25.79 12.37 3.36
CA LEU A 124 -26.58 11.20 2.99
C LEU A 124 -28.08 11.46 3.17
N GLN A 125 -28.49 12.10 4.26
CA GLN A 125 -29.88 12.44 4.50
C GLN A 125 -30.41 13.35 3.40
N THR A 126 -29.70 14.42 3.05
CA THR A 126 -30.13 15.34 1.99
C THR A 126 -30.18 14.65 0.62
N ALA A 127 -29.21 13.79 0.31
CA ALA A 127 -29.22 13.00 -0.92
C ALA A 127 -30.40 12.01 -0.98
N LEU A 128 -30.73 11.36 0.14
CA LEU A 128 -31.88 10.46 0.22
C LEU A 128 -33.21 11.23 0.11
N GLU A 129 -33.34 12.37 0.76
CA GLU A 129 -34.51 13.24 0.63
C GLU A 129 -34.70 13.72 -0.82
N ALA A 130 -33.62 14.15 -1.48
CA ALA A 130 -33.65 14.52 -2.89
C ALA A 130 -34.05 13.34 -3.80
N ARG A 131 -33.54 12.14 -3.51
CA ARG A 131 -33.92 10.92 -4.25
C ARG A 131 -35.39 10.59 -4.04
N ILE A 132 -35.89 10.65 -2.81
CA ILE A 132 -37.32 10.41 -2.51
C ILE A 132 -38.20 11.42 -3.27
N GLN A 133 -37.82 12.69 -3.31
CA GLN A 133 -38.53 13.71 -4.09
C GLN A 133 -38.51 13.36 -5.59
N SER A 134 -37.34 13.08 -6.17
CA SER A 134 -37.23 12.71 -7.58
C SER A 134 -38.05 11.46 -7.95
N LEU A 135 -38.18 10.49 -7.03
CA LEU A 135 -38.99 9.30 -7.23
C LEU A 135 -40.49 9.62 -7.15
N ARG A 136 -40.90 10.53 -6.26
CA ARG A 136 -42.28 11.01 -6.19
C ARG A 136 -42.66 11.76 -7.47
N ASP A 137 -41.84 12.69 -7.91
CA ASP A 137 -42.04 13.45 -9.15
C ASP A 137 -42.03 12.51 -10.38
N GLY A 138 -41.15 11.51 -10.37
CA GLY A 138 -41.08 10.45 -11.37
C GLY A 138 -42.32 9.54 -11.38
N LEU A 139 -42.93 9.27 -10.23
CA LEU A 139 -44.19 8.52 -10.14
C LEU A 139 -45.37 9.36 -10.62
N GLU A 140 -45.46 10.63 -10.21
CA GLU A 140 -46.50 11.56 -10.68
C GLU A 140 -46.46 11.71 -12.20
N SER A 141 -45.27 11.96 -12.77
CA SER A 141 -45.09 12.03 -14.23
C SER A 141 -45.33 10.70 -14.96
N ARG A 142 -45.18 9.54 -14.29
CA ARG A 142 -45.54 8.23 -14.86
C ARG A 142 -47.05 7.97 -14.83
N VAL A 143 -47.76 8.47 -13.81
CA VAL A 143 -49.23 8.37 -13.73
C VAL A 143 -49.88 9.24 -14.83
N GLU A 144 -49.25 10.34 -15.21
CA GLU A 144 -49.74 11.23 -16.27
C GLU A 144 -49.49 10.69 -17.70
N LYS A 145 -48.53 9.77 -17.90
CA LYS A 145 -48.20 9.23 -19.22
C LYS A 145 -48.86 7.85 -19.47
N PRO A 146 -49.51 7.62 -20.63
CA PRO A 146 -50.03 6.30 -20.96
C PRO A 146 -48.89 5.29 -21.16
N GLU A 147 -49.10 4.05 -20.73
CA GLU A 147 -48.09 2.96 -20.75
C GLU A 147 -47.45 2.74 -22.14
N SER A 148 -48.20 2.99 -23.21
CA SER A 148 -47.71 2.89 -24.60
C SER A 148 -46.63 3.95 -24.95
N GLN A 149 -46.64 5.10 -24.28
CA GLN A 149 -45.57 6.11 -24.42
C GLN A 149 -44.36 5.75 -23.58
N LEU A 150 -44.54 5.17 -22.38
CA LEU A 150 -43.45 4.71 -21.52
C LEU A 150 -42.62 3.59 -22.17
N VAL A 151 -43.28 2.63 -22.83
CA VAL A 151 -42.57 1.57 -23.58
C VAL A 151 -41.75 2.15 -24.74
N LYS A 152 -42.29 3.15 -25.46
CA LYS A 152 -41.56 3.83 -26.53
C LYS A 152 -40.37 4.64 -26.02
N GLU A 153 -40.52 5.32 -24.89
CA GLU A 153 -39.42 6.04 -24.24
C GLU A 153 -38.30 5.09 -23.81
N ARG A 154 -38.64 3.95 -23.19
CA ARG A 154 -37.64 2.93 -22.82
C ARG A 154 -36.94 2.32 -24.03
N ILE A 155 -37.68 2.01 -25.10
CA ILE A 155 -37.07 1.53 -26.34
C ILE A 155 -36.14 2.59 -26.94
N ALA A 156 -36.52 3.87 -26.90
CA ALA A 156 -35.66 4.96 -27.37
C ALA A 156 -34.41 5.12 -26.49
N GLU A 157 -34.52 4.93 -25.19
CA GLU A 157 -33.38 4.97 -24.25
C GLU A 157 -32.42 3.80 -24.49
N LEU A 158 -32.92 2.57 -24.62
CA LEU A 158 -32.12 1.40 -24.97
C LEU A 158 -31.43 1.56 -26.34
N LYS A 159 -32.13 2.15 -27.33
CA LYS A 159 -31.52 2.47 -28.63
C LYS A 159 -30.38 3.48 -28.47
N LYS A 160 -30.58 4.55 -27.71
CA LYS A 160 -29.51 5.54 -27.44
C LYS A 160 -28.31 4.92 -26.73
N GLN A 161 -28.55 4.02 -25.78
CA GLN A 161 -27.47 3.30 -25.10
C GLN A 161 -26.72 2.39 -26.07
N ASN A 162 -27.44 1.63 -26.91
CA ASN A 162 -26.82 0.79 -27.93
C ASN A 162 -25.99 1.62 -28.94
N ASP A 163 -26.55 2.74 -29.41
CA ASP A 163 -25.84 3.66 -30.31
C ASP A 163 -24.59 4.24 -29.64
N HIS A 164 -24.67 4.59 -28.34
CA HIS A 164 -23.53 5.05 -27.57
C HIS A 164 -22.42 4.01 -27.51
N TRP A 165 -22.74 2.76 -27.14
CA TRP A 165 -21.77 1.67 -27.09
C TRP A 165 -21.20 1.32 -28.47
N ALA A 166 -22.00 1.38 -29.53
CA ALA A 166 -21.53 1.19 -30.90
C ALA A 166 -20.53 2.30 -31.31
N THR A 167 -20.81 3.56 -30.97
CA THR A 167 -19.88 4.68 -31.25
C THR A 167 -18.57 4.54 -30.47
N GLN A 168 -18.63 4.19 -29.19
CA GLN A 168 -17.44 3.95 -28.37
C GLN A 168 -16.61 2.78 -28.89
N THR A 169 -17.26 1.66 -29.25
CA THR A 169 -16.59 0.48 -29.79
C THR A 169 -15.90 0.79 -31.11
N SER A 170 -16.57 1.49 -32.04
CA SER A 170 -15.94 1.88 -33.32
C SER A 170 -14.80 2.88 -33.15
N SER A 171 -14.88 3.77 -32.15
CA SER A 171 -13.77 4.68 -31.80
C SER A 171 -12.58 3.91 -31.24
N LEU A 172 -12.82 2.98 -30.32
CA LEU A 172 -11.80 2.15 -29.70
C LEU A 172 -11.10 1.26 -30.74
N MET A 173 -11.87 0.64 -31.65
CA MET A 173 -11.34 -0.20 -32.72
C MET A 173 -10.41 0.60 -33.64
N LYS A 174 -10.79 1.83 -34.01
CA LYS A 174 -9.91 2.72 -34.80
C LYS A 174 -8.62 3.10 -34.07
N GLN A 175 -8.70 3.35 -32.76
CA GLN A 175 -7.51 3.66 -31.96
C GLN A 175 -6.60 2.44 -31.82
N LEU A 176 -7.17 1.25 -31.66
CA LEU A 176 -6.44 -0.01 -31.66
C LEU A 176 -5.75 -0.24 -33.01
N ASP A 177 -6.46 -0.05 -34.13
CA ASP A 177 -5.90 -0.19 -35.47
C ASP A 177 -4.74 0.78 -35.70
N TRP A 178 -4.89 2.03 -35.27
CA TRP A 178 -3.83 3.03 -35.33
C TRP A 178 -2.62 2.61 -34.47
N PHE A 179 -2.84 2.18 -33.23
CA PHE A 179 -1.77 1.72 -32.34
C PHE A 179 -1.04 0.49 -32.91
N ILE A 180 -1.78 -0.45 -33.50
CA ILE A 180 -1.19 -1.62 -34.15
C ILE A 180 -0.34 -1.20 -35.34
N GLY A 181 -0.82 -0.27 -36.17
CA GLY A 181 -0.08 0.18 -37.35
C GLY A 181 1.17 0.97 -37.02
N GLU A 182 1.06 1.94 -36.10
CA GLU A 182 2.12 2.90 -35.82
C GLU A 182 3.20 2.35 -34.89
N HIS A 183 2.79 1.61 -33.85
CA HIS A 183 3.70 1.19 -32.78
C HIS A 183 3.95 -0.32 -32.78
N LEU A 184 2.89 -1.12 -32.85
CA LEU A 184 3.03 -2.56 -32.63
C LEU A 184 3.60 -3.29 -33.85
N GLY A 185 3.23 -2.89 -35.06
CA GLY A 185 3.66 -3.51 -36.32
C GLY A 185 5.19 -3.52 -36.48
N PRO A 186 5.88 -2.37 -36.35
CA PRO A 186 7.35 -2.34 -36.40
C PRO A 186 8.01 -3.19 -35.32
N MET A 187 7.47 -3.19 -34.10
CA MET A 187 8.02 -4.00 -33.00
C MET A 187 7.82 -5.51 -33.25
N LEU A 188 6.66 -5.91 -33.77
CA LEU A 188 6.38 -7.31 -34.11
C LEU A 188 7.25 -7.79 -35.28
N ALA A 189 7.45 -6.95 -36.30
CA ALA A 189 8.39 -7.23 -37.38
C ALA A 189 9.82 -7.41 -36.86
N ALA A 190 10.26 -6.57 -35.91
CA ALA A 190 11.55 -6.76 -35.25
C ALA A 190 11.67 -8.12 -34.58
N GLU A 191 10.63 -8.56 -33.85
CA GLU A 191 10.62 -9.86 -33.16
C GLU A 191 10.68 -11.04 -34.15
N GLU A 192 9.92 -10.99 -35.25
CA GLU A 192 9.95 -12.02 -36.31
C GLU A 192 11.33 -12.12 -36.98
N LEU A 193 12.02 -10.99 -37.14
CA LEU A 193 13.38 -10.92 -37.67
C LEU A 193 14.46 -11.32 -36.64
N GLY A 194 14.08 -11.79 -35.45
CA GLY A 194 14.98 -12.22 -34.38
C GLY A 194 15.55 -11.07 -33.52
N GLY A 195 14.88 -9.93 -33.55
CA GLY A 195 15.15 -8.75 -32.75
C GLY A 195 14.62 -8.83 -31.32
N PRO A 196 14.70 -7.71 -30.57
CA PRO A 196 14.24 -7.67 -29.20
C PRO A 196 12.73 -7.96 -29.12
N VAL A 197 12.36 -8.71 -28.09
CA VAL A 197 10.97 -9.10 -27.83
C VAL A 197 10.12 -7.84 -27.57
N VAL A 198 8.91 -7.76 -28.17
CA VAL A 198 8.04 -6.58 -28.10
C VAL A 198 7.80 -6.15 -26.64
N GLY A 199 8.07 -4.89 -26.29
CA GLY A 199 7.95 -4.37 -24.91
C GLY A 199 9.19 -4.53 -24.02
N GLY A 200 10.30 -5.09 -24.54
CA GLY A 200 11.60 -5.15 -23.86
C GLY A 200 12.49 -3.91 -24.05
N LEU A 201 12.31 -3.18 -25.17
CA LEU A 201 12.89 -1.86 -25.45
C LEU A 201 11.75 -0.90 -25.81
N MET A 202 11.86 0.36 -25.36
CA MET A 202 10.77 1.34 -25.42
C MET A 202 10.65 2.05 -26.76
N ASP A 203 11.74 2.22 -27.50
CA ASP A 203 11.77 2.94 -28.77
C ASP A 203 12.62 2.14 -29.78
N LEU A 204 11.99 1.65 -30.85
CA LEU A 204 12.65 1.05 -32.02
C LEU A 204 12.25 1.89 -33.22
N ASP A 205 13.23 2.53 -33.86
CA ASP A 205 12.99 3.25 -35.10
C ASP A 205 12.97 2.27 -36.29
N PRO A 206 12.21 2.55 -37.37
CA PRO A 206 12.20 1.69 -38.55
C PRO A 206 13.61 1.49 -39.13
N ASP A 207 14.51 2.46 -38.94
CA ASP A 207 15.92 2.38 -39.34
C ASP A 207 16.72 1.28 -38.60
N ASP A 208 16.31 0.91 -37.39
CA ASP A 208 16.95 -0.15 -36.58
C ASP A 208 16.64 -1.56 -37.10
N LEU A 209 15.49 -1.74 -37.78
CA LEU A 209 15.14 -2.99 -38.48
C LEU A 209 16.14 -3.28 -39.59
N SER A 210 16.66 -2.24 -40.26
CA SER A 210 17.60 -2.33 -41.38
C SER A 210 18.99 -2.87 -41.01
N ALA A 211 19.42 -2.61 -39.77
CA ALA A 211 20.73 -3.01 -39.28
C ALA A 211 20.81 -4.53 -39.01
N GLY A 212 19.65 -5.16 -38.83
CA GLY A 212 19.50 -6.57 -38.49
C GLY A 212 19.94 -6.86 -37.07
N PHE A 213 19.27 -7.81 -36.43
CA PHE A 213 19.57 -8.19 -35.05
C PHE A 213 20.51 -9.39 -34.99
N SER A 214 21.31 -9.45 -33.94
CA SER A 214 22.06 -10.66 -33.57
C SER A 214 21.12 -11.68 -32.95
N THR A 215 21.48 -12.97 -32.92
CA THR A 215 20.72 -14.07 -32.28
C THR A 215 20.45 -13.87 -30.78
N HIS A 216 20.99 -12.80 -30.18
CA HIS A 216 20.77 -12.36 -28.81
C HIS A 216 19.98 -11.03 -28.70
N GLY A 217 19.26 -10.61 -29.76
CA GLY A 217 18.36 -9.44 -29.75
C GLY A 217 19.06 -8.08 -29.66
N LYS A 218 20.38 -8.03 -29.84
CA LYS A 218 21.15 -6.77 -29.88
C LYS A 218 21.23 -6.26 -31.33
N LEU A 219 21.04 -4.95 -31.50
CA LEU A 219 21.29 -4.27 -32.78
C LEU A 219 22.71 -4.59 -33.24
N LYS A 220 22.85 -5.08 -34.49
CA LYS A 220 24.17 -5.12 -35.12
C LYS A 220 24.53 -3.68 -35.47
N THR A 221 25.58 -3.15 -34.85
CA THR A 221 26.07 -1.83 -35.24
C THR A 221 26.49 -1.89 -36.70
N ALA A 222 25.77 -1.17 -37.57
CA ALA A 222 26.28 -0.83 -38.87
C ALA A 222 27.58 -0.06 -38.62
N LYS A 223 28.72 -0.63 -39.01
CA LYS A 223 30.02 0.05 -38.90
C LYS A 223 29.93 1.36 -39.69
N SER A 224 29.85 2.47 -38.96
CA SER A 224 30.05 3.81 -39.47
C SER A 224 31.52 3.94 -39.86
N GLU A 225 31.81 3.80 -41.15
CA GLU A 225 32.77 4.58 -41.94
C GLU A 225 32.84 3.96 -43.35
N PRO A 226 32.32 4.62 -44.40
CA PRO A 226 32.63 4.22 -45.77
C PRO A 226 34.07 4.68 -46.05
N ASP A 227 35.03 3.82 -45.71
CA ASP A 227 36.39 3.98 -46.22
C ASP A 227 36.34 3.86 -47.75
N GLN A 228 36.83 4.90 -48.43
CA GLN A 228 36.64 5.15 -49.84
C GLN A 228 37.53 4.27 -50.75
N ASP A 229 37.74 3.01 -50.40
CA ASP A 229 38.49 2.08 -51.26
C ASP A 229 37.57 1.28 -52.17
N LYS A 230 37.29 1.91 -53.31
CA LYS A 230 36.74 1.32 -54.53
C LYS A 230 37.52 0.05 -54.90
N ARG A 231 36.95 -1.14 -54.64
CA ARG A 231 37.02 -2.34 -55.54
C ARG A 231 36.43 -3.64 -54.98
N GLN A 232 35.80 -3.67 -53.81
CA GLN A 232 35.19 -4.90 -53.30
C GLN A 232 33.74 -4.68 -52.88
N GLN A 233 32.82 -4.86 -53.84
CA GLN A 233 31.41 -5.09 -53.53
C GLN A 233 31.28 -6.46 -52.86
N ARG A 234 30.57 -6.53 -51.74
CA ARG A 234 30.31 -7.78 -51.04
C ARG A 234 29.31 -8.61 -51.86
N ILE A 235 29.48 -9.92 -51.84
CA ILE A 235 28.68 -10.88 -52.62
C ILE A 235 27.18 -10.77 -52.27
N ASP A 236 26.85 -10.27 -51.09
CA ASP A 236 25.47 -10.05 -50.64
C ASP A 236 24.73 -8.95 -51.45
N ASP A 237 25.43 -7.93 -51.97
CA ASP A 237 24.81 -6.89 -52.82
C ASP A 237 24.49 -7.40 -54.24
N ILE A 238 25.08 -8.53 -54.64
CA ILE A 238 24.81 -9.18 -55.92
C ILE A 238 23.53 -10.04 -55.83
N TRP A 239 23.15 -10.49 -54.62
CA TRP A 239 22.08 -11.45 -54.38
C TRP A 239 20.85 -10.92 -53.64
N GLY A 240 20.78 -9.63 -53.32
CA GLY A 240 19.56 -9.01 -52.77
C GLY A 240 18.36 -9.12 -53.72
N PRO A 241 17.12 -9.18 -53.20
CA PRO A 241 15.93 -9.26 -54.03
C PRO A 241 15.87 -8.05 -54.97
N ARG A 242 15.65 -8.32 -56.26
CA ARG A 242 15.48 -7.33 -57.33
C ARG A 242 14.03 -7.35 -57.76
N ASP A 243 13.47 -6.18 -58.04
CA ASP A 243 12.13 -6.05 -58.62
C ASP A 243 12.10 -6.66 -60.03
N GLU A 244 10.89 -6.80 -60.59
CA GLU A 244 10.64 -7.32 -61.95
C GLU A 244 11.40 -6.53 -63.04
N ASP A 245 11.82 -5.29 -62.74
CA ASP A 245 12.63 -4.42 -63.61
C ASP A 245 14.14 -4.41 -63.29
N GLY A 246 14.62 -5.29 -62.42
CA GLY A 246 16.06 -5.51 -62.17
C GLY A 246 16.78 -4.42 -61.37
N GLN A 247 16.05 -3.48 -60.75
CA GLN A 247 16.62 -2.50 -59.82
C GLN A 247 16.78 -3.07 -58.41
N PRO A 248 17.78 -2.59 -57.62
CA PRO A 248 17.90 -2.96 -56.22
C PRO A 248 16.74 -2.33 -55.44
N ILE A 249 15.93 -3.17 -54.79
CA ILE A 249 14.83 -2.73 -53.92
C ILE A 249 15.43 -1.85 -52.82
N ARG A 250 14.89 -0.63 -52.65
CA ARG A 250 15.31 0.25 -51.55
C ARG A 250 14.90 -0.42 -50.25
N ARG A 251 15.87 -0.68 -49.36
CA ARG A 251 15.66 -1.38 -48.08
C ARG A 251 14.54 -0.77 -47.22
N GLU A 252 14.26 0.52 -47.35
CA GLU A 252 13.18 1.23 -46.66
C GLU A 252 11.76 0.80 -47.10
N GLU A 253 11.56 0.44 -48.38
CA GLU A 253 10.26 -0.01 -48.89
C GLU A 253 9.94 -1.41 -48.36
N THR A 254 10.92 -2.33 -48.39
CA THR A 254 10.77 -3.69 -47.86
C THR A 254 10.47 -3.72 -46.36
N GLN A 255 11.00 -2.77 -45.58
CA GLN A 255 10.78 -2.67 -44.14
C GLN A 255 9.41 -2.11 -43.76
N ARG A 256 8.92 -1.12 -44.51
CA ARG A 256 7.53 -0.65 -44.35
C ARG A 256 6.56 -1.76 -44.71
N ASP A 257 6.90 -2.58 -45.69
CA ASP A 257 6.07 -3.73 -46.09
C ASP A 257 6.07 -4.82 -45.02
N GLU A 258 7.20 -5.13 -44.38
CA GLU A 258 7.27 -6.11 -43.28
C GLU A 258 6.54 -5.65 -42.01
N ALA A 259 6.71 -4.38 -41.62
CA ALA A 259 5.97 -3.80 -40.49
C ALA A 259 4.46 -3.74 -40.75
N ALA A 260 4.06 -3.40 -41.98
CA ALA A 260 2.66 -3.40 -42.39
C ALA A 260 2.07 -4.81 -42.43
N ALA A 261 2.84 -5.81 -42.88
CA ALA A 261 2.42 -7.22 -42.88
C ALA A 261 2.23 -7.74 -41.46
N ALA A 262 3.19 -7.51 -40.55
CA ALA A 262 3.06 -7.92 -39.15
C ALA A 262 1.89 -7.21 -38.44
N GLY A 263 1.64 -5.93 -38.75
CA GLY A 263 0.49 -5.19 -38.27
C GLY A 263 -0.84 -5.74 -38.82
N ALA A 264 -0.88 -6.14 -40.09
CA ALA A 264 -2.06 -6.75 -40.71
C ALA A 264 -2.38 -8.12 -40.09
N ASP A 265 -1.37 -8.96 -39.90
CA ASP A 265 -1.50 -10.27 -39.26
C ASP A 265 -2.06 -10.15 -37.83
N MET A 266 -1.58 -9.16 -37.06
CA MET A 266 -2.09 -8.87 -35.73
C MET A 266 -3.56 -8.45 -35.75
N ARG A 267 -3.95 -7.56 -36.68
CA ARG A 267 -5.35 -7.12 -36.83
C ARG A 267 -6.26 -8.29 -37.19
N GLU A 268 -5.87 -9.06 -38.21
CA GLU A 268 -6.64 -10.22 -38.68
C GLU A 268 -6.82 -11.23 -37.55
N LEU A 269 -5.76 -11.54 -36.80
CA LEU A 269 -5.84 -12.47 -35.67
C LEU A 269 -6.76 -11.93 -34.57
N THR A 270 -6.68 -10.64 -34.22
CA THR A 270 -7.58 -10.05 -33.21
C THR A 270 -9.04 -10.05 -33.65
N GLU A 271 -9.31 -9.74 -34.92
CA GLU A 271 -10.67 -9.77 -35.47
C GLU A 271 -11.24 -11.20 -35.45
N GLN A 272 -10.46 -12.18 -35.90
CA GLN A 272 -10.85 -13.59 -35.87
C GLN A 272 -11.15 -14.06 -34.44
N LEU A 273 -10.32 -13.68 -33.46
CA LEU A 273 -10.53 -14.02 -32.05
C LEU A 273 -11.78 -13.36 -31.46
N MET A 274 -12.04 -12.08 -31.77
CA MET A 274 -13.23 -11.37 -31.31
C MET A 274 -14.51 -11.96 -31.92
N ASN A 275 -14.52 -12.19 -33.24
CA ASN A 275 -15.66 -12.79 -33.93
C ASN A 275 -15.95 -14.19 -33.41
N LYS A 276 -14.92 -15.00 -33.17
CA LYS A 276 -15.06 -16.36 -32.64
C LYS A 276 -15.53 -16.39 -31.19
N LEU A 277 -15.17 -15.40 -30.39
CA LEU A 277 -15.70 -15.27 -29.02
C LEU A 277 -17.20 -14.93 -29.03
N ILE A 278 -17.63 -14.04 -29.93
CA ILE A 278 -19.06 -13.69 -30.11
C ILE A 278 -19.84 -14.90 -30.63
N GLU A 279 -19.30 -15.63 -31.63
CA GLU A 279 -19.94 -16.84 -32.18
C GLU A 279 -20.07 -17.97 -31.14
N ALA A 280 -19.15 -18.06 -30.18
CA ALA A 280 -19.12 -19.11 -29.18
C ALA A 280 -20.13 -18.92 -28.03
N ASP A 281 -20.71 -17.72 -27.87
CA ASP A 281 -21.81 -17.41 -26.93
C ASP A 281 -21.66 -18.05 -25.53
N GLY A 282 -20.45 -17.97 -24.95
CA GLY A 282 -20.14 -18.50 -23.62
C GLY A 282 -19.58 -19.93 -23.56
N GLU A 283 -19.53 -20.67 -24.68
CA GLU A 283 -18.88 -21.98 -24.76
C GLU A 283 -17.35 -21.86 -24.92
N THR A 284 -16.62 -22.04 -23.82
CA THR A 284 -15.15 -21.93 -23.79
C THR A 284 -14.43 -22.91 -24.72
N SER A 285 -15.08 -24.02 -25.10
CA SER A 285 -14.49 -25.02 -26.00
C SER A 285 -14.61 -24.67 -27.49
N ALA A 286 -15.54 -23.79 -27.87
CA ALA A 286 -15.78 -23.39 -29.26
C ALA A 286 -15.03 -22.10 -29.65
N ALA A 287 -14.56 -21.32 -28.66
CA ALA A 287 -13.88 -20.04 -28.86
C ALA A 287 -12.40 -20.14 -29.30
N TYR A 288 -11.94 -21.30 -29.78
CA TYR A 288 -10.55 -21.49 -30.23
C TYR A 288 -10.40 -21.23 -31.73
N VAL A 289 -9.42 -20.43 -32.09
CA VAL A 289 -8.95 -20.18 -33.46
C VAL A 289 -7.73 -21.04 -33.74
N GLU A 290 -7.67 -21.63 -34.94
CA GLU A 290 -6.49 -22.36 -35.41
C GLU A 290 -5.49 -21.40 -36.05
N ILE A 291 -4.26 -21.41 -35.53
CA ILE A 291 -3.17 -20.58 -36.02
C ILE A 291 -2.28 -21.46 -36.93
N PRO A 292 -2.09 -21.09 -38.21
CA PRO A 292 -1.38 -21.91 -39.18
C PRO A 292 0.13 -22.00 -38.92
N ARG A 293 0.73 -20.97 -38.32
CA ARG A 293 2.16 -20.88 -37.98
C ARG A 293 2.34 -20.17 -36.64
N GLU A 294 3.43 -20.46 -35.92
CA GLU A 294 3.76 -19.67 -34.73
C GLU A 294 4.12 -18.24 -35.15
N SER A 295 3.21 -17.30 -34.89
CA SER A 295 3.39 -15.87 -35.13
C SER A 295 3.75 -15.12 -33.84
N ALA A 296 4.58 -14.09 -33.94
CA ALA A 296 4.89 -13.13 -32.90
C ALA A 296 3.63 -12.44 -32.37
N ALA A 297 2.61 -12.21 -33.21
CA ALA A 297 1.32 -11.67 -32.79
C ALA A 297 0.64 -12.56 -31.74
N ALA A 298 0.62 -13.88 -31.98
CA ALA A 298 0.04 -14.85 -31.05
C ALA A 298 0.84 -14.92 -29.73
N ARG A 299 2.18 -14.90 -29.81
CA ARG A 299 3.04 -14.87 -28.61
C ARG A 299 2.84 -13.59 -27.80
N PHE A 300 2.73 -12.45 -28.48
CA PHE A 300 2.47 -11.15 -27.86
C PHE A 300 1.13 -11.14 -27.13
N LEU A 301 0.05 -11.59 -27.77
CA LEU A 301 -1.29 -11.65 -27.17
C LEU A 301 -1.35 -12.54 -25.92
N VAL A 302 -0.62 -13.65 -25.91
CA VAL A 302 -0.55 -14.53 -24.74
C VAL A 302 0.27 -13.91 -23.63
N ARG A 303 1.38 -13.25 -23.96
CA ARG A 303 2.25 -12.58 -23.00
C ARG A 303 1.60 -11.33 -22.37
N SER A 304 0.80 -10.60 -23.14
CA SER A 304 -0.02 -9.48 -22.66
C SER A 304 -1.27 -9.94 -21.91
N LYS A 305 -1.49 -11.26 -21.79
CA LYS A 305 -2.62 -11.90 -21.09
C LYS A 305 -3.98 -11.56 -21.71
N VAL A 306 -4.01 -11.24 -23.00
CA VAL A 306 -5.24 -10.99 -23.76
C VAL A 306 -5.77 -12.29 -24.36
N ALA A 307 -4.89 -13.26 -24.62
CA ALA A 307 -5.25 -14.56 -25.17
C ALA A 307 -4.56 -15.73 -24.42
N ILE A 308 -5.07 -16.95 -24.61
CA ILE A 308 -4.56 -18.17 -23.95
C ILE A 308 -4.49 -19.30 -24.97
N PHE A 309 -3.35 -20.00 -25.03
CA PHE A 309 -3.20 -21.22 -25.83
C PHE A 309 -3.98 -22.40 -25.24
N HIS A 310 -4.43 -23.30 -26.10
CA HIS A 310 -5.04 -24.55 -25.66
C HIS A 310 -3.99 -25.40 -24.89
N PRO A 311 -4.31 -25.95 -23.69
CA PRO A 311 -3.32 -26.65 -22.85
C PRO A 311 -2.65 -27.86 -23.52
N ARG A 312 -3.30 -28.44 -24.53
CA ARG A 312 -2.80 -29.61 -25.28
C ARG A 312 -2.37 -29.31 -26.71
N ASP A 313 -2.68 -28.12 -27.23
CA ASP A 313 -2.44 -27.79 -28.64
C ASP A 313 -2.00 -26.34 -28.80
N ALA A 314 -0.71 -26.13 -29.08
CA ALA A 314 -0.13 -24.80 -29.24
C ALA A 314 -0.60 -24.09 -30.52
N ARG A 315 -1.31 -24.78 -31.42
CA ARG A 315 -1.90 -24.16 -32.62
C ARG A 315 -3.28 -23.56 -32.36
N LYS A 316 -3.86 -23.77 -31.18
CA LYS A 316 -5.19 -23.26 -30.84
C LYS A 316 -5.08 -22.12 -29.85
N LEU A 317 -5.65 -20.98 -30.20
CA LEU A 317 -5.64 -19.77 -29.38
C LEU A 317 -7.07 -19.29 -29.13
N ARG A 318 -7.36 -18.86 -27.90
CA ARG A 318 -8.64 -18.22 -27.57
C ARG A 318 -8.42 -16.87 -26.90
N LEU A 319 -9.36 -15.95 -27.07
CA LEU A 319 -9.38 -14.69 -26.33
C LEU A 319 -9.79 -14.95 -24.87
N VAL A 320 -9.26 -14.15 -23.95
CA VAL A 320 -9.81 -14.06 -22.60
C VAL A 320 -11.12 -13.31 -22.67
N ASP A 321 -12.17 -13.89 -22.09
CA ASP A 321 -13.50 -13.28 -22.07
C ASP A 321 -13.55 -12.16 -21.02
N PHE A 322 -13.47 -10.92 -21.50
CA PHE A 322 -13.58 -9.71 -20.68
C PHE A 322 -15.02 -9.21 -20.54
N GLY A 323 -15.96 -9.75 -21.33
CA GLY A 323 -17.35 -9.29 -21.37
C GLY A 323 -18.26 -10.07 -20.41
N ARG A 324 -17.84 -11.25 -19.97
CA ARG A 324 -18.61 -12.08 -19.04
C ARG A 324 -18.45 -11.60 -17.60
N ASP A 325 -19.42 -10.83 -17.13
CA ASP A 325 -19.60 -10.53 -15.71
C ASP A 325 -20.55 -11.56 -15.06
N LEU A 326 -20.42 -11.80 -13.75
CA LEU A 326 -21.24 -12.80 -13.04
C LEU A 326 -22.68 -12.34 -12.78
N GLU A 327 -22.98 -11.07 -13.04
CA GLU A 327 -24.25 -10.42 -12.69
C GLU A 327 -25.09 -10.01 -13.92
N ASP A 328 -24.58 -10.20 -15.14
CA ASP A 328 -25.30 -9.99 -16.41
C ASP A 328 -25.80 -11.33 -17.02
#